data_AF-M1BJE8-F1
#
_entry.id   AF-M1BJE8-F1
#
_cell.length_a   1.000
_cell.length_b   1.000
_cell.length_c   1.000
_cell.angle_alpha   90.00
_cell.angle_beta   90.00
_cell.angle_gamma   90.00
#
_symmetry.space_group_name_H-M   'P 1'
#
loop_
_entity.id
_entity.type
_entity.pdbx_description
1 polymer ?
#
loop_
_entity_poly.entity_id
_entity_poly.type
_entity_poly.pdbx_seq_one_letter_code
_entity_poly.pdbx_strand_id
1 'polypeptide(L)'
;MNSMNGSQVIKFLYSYGGRIVPRRSDGKLRYIGGFTRVLSVDKSISFAELMVKFGESCGSSMSLKCKLPTEDLDVLVSITCDEDLMNVIQEYDRVSALTNQEMKIRAVLCPLNSVKKVSPPSSPMSCFDFPASRMKPEKLRCFYSPPSYAAAAAARCCSPALGYPVGGRKDGGKFYYPCCDHGSPRHLYYVAQRNHSQ
;
A
#
# COMPACT_ATOMS: atom_id res chain seq x y z
N MET A 1 -49.77 13.97 -15.07
CA MET A 1 -48.69 14.63 -14.30
C MET A 1 -47.51 13.69 -14.26
N ASN A 2 -46.34 14.23 -14.64
CA ASN A 2 -44.96 13.78 -14.44
C ASN A 2 -44.52 12.40 -14.94
N SER A 3 -43.61 12.40 -15.92
CA SER A 3 -42.36 11.66 -15.76
C SER A 3 -41.26 12.26 -16.65
N MET A 4 -40.50 13.22 -16.12
CA MET A 4 -39.18 13.57 -16.65
C MET A 4 -38.28 12.34 -16.37
N ASN A 5 -38.29 11.38 -17.29
CA ASN A 5 -37.61 10.10 -17.16
C ASN A 5 -36.09 10.28 -17.23
N GLY A 6 -35.48 10.66 -16.11
CA GLY A 6 -34.12 10.22 -15.83
C GLY A 6 -34.12 8.69 -15.72
N SER A 7 -33.08 8.03 -16.22
CA SER A 7 -32.89 6.58 -16.00
C SER A 7 -33.05 6.28 -14.50
N GLN A 8 -33.95 5.38 -14.13
CA GLN A 8 -34.12 4.92 -12.73
C GLN A 8 -32.89 4.15 -12.23
N VAL A 9 -32.04 3.72 -13.16
CA VAL A 9 -30.78 3.03 -12.90
C VAL A 9 -29.63 4.02 -12.93
N ILE A 10 -28.76 3.94 -11.93
CA ILE A 10 -27.49 4.65 -11.86
C ILE A 10 -26.30 3.70 -12.01
N LYS A 11 -25.22 4.20 -12.62
CA LYS A 11 -24.00 3.45 -12.92
C LYS A 11 -22.82 4.02 -12.13
N PHE A 12 -22.19 3.18 -11.31
CA PHE A 12 -20.94 3.47 -10.63
C PHE A 12 -19.78 2.87 -11.41
N LEU A 13 -18.86 3.69 -11.90
CA LEU A 13 -17.55 3.26 -12.37
C LEU A 13 -16.58 3.32 -11.19
N TYR A 14 -16.27 2.18 -10.59
CA TYR A 14 -15.52 2.12 -9.35
C TYR A 14 -14.16 1.43 -9.55
N SER A 15 -13.12 1.96 -8.87
CA SER A 15 -11.77 1.40 -8.90
C SER A 15 -11.28 1.01 -7.51
N TYR A 16 -10.59 -0.13 -7.39
CA TYR A 16 -10.07 -0.65 -6.12
C TYR A 16 -8.81 -1.50 -6.29
N GLY A 17 -8.04 -1.69 -5.22
CA GLY A 17 -6.80 -2.50 -5.22
C GLY A 17 -5.60 -1.87 -5.94
N GLY A 18 -5.74 -0.66 -6.46
CA GLY A 18 -4.67 0.16 -7.03
C GLY A 18 -4.33 1.35 -6.14
N ARG A 19 -3.64 2.34 -6.71
CA ARG A 19 -3.22 3.56 -6.00
C ARG A 19 -3.39 4.80 -6.84
N ILE A 20 -3.66 5.93 -6.18
CA ILE A 20 -3.67 7.25 -6.80
C ILE A 20 -2.26 7.81 -6.75
N VAL A 21 -1.72 8.24 -7.89
CA VAL A 21 -0.39 8.87 -7.97
C VAL A 21 -0.41 10.10 -8.88
N PRO A 22 0.46 11.10 -8.63
CA PRO A 22 0.65 12.20 -9.56
C PRO A 22 1.20 11.72 -10.92
N ARG A 23 0.67 12.29 -11.99
CA ARG A 23 1.18 12.08 -13.35
C ARG A 23 2.37 12.99 -13.60
N ARG A 24 3.45 12.43 -14.18
CA ARG A 24 4.72 13.16 -14.39
C ARG A 24 4.61 14.37 -15.34
N SER A 25 3.66 14.37 -16.27
CA SER A 25 3.53 15.42 -17.29
C SER A 25 2.91 16.72 -16.77
N ASP A 26 1.89 16.60 -15.92
CA ASP A 26 0.93 17.66 -15.58
C ASP A 26 0.63 17.73 -14.08
N GLY A 27 1.22 16.86 -13.25
CA GLY A 27 1.02 16.82 -11.80
C GLY A 27 -0.34 16.27 -11.36
N LYS A 28 -1.32 16.16 -12.26
CA LYS A 28 -2.67 15.66 -11.97
C LYS A 28 -2.67 14.22 -11.45
N LEU A 29 -3.57 13.93 -10.53
CA LEU A 29 -3.70 12.60 -9.97
C LEU A 29 -4.34 11.61 -10.96
N ARG A 30 -3.79 10.40 -11.02
CA ARG A 30 -4.31 9.27 -11.79
C ARG A 30 -4.35 7.99 -10.96
N TYR A 31 -5.36 7.18 -11.19
CA TYR A 31 -5.41 5.83 -10.64
C TYR A 31 -4.51 4.89 -11.46
N ILE A 32 -3.67 4.09 -10.80
CA ILE A 32 -2.79 3.11 -11.42
C ILE A 32 -2.93 1.75 -10.73
N GLY A 33 -2.98 0.70 -11.54
CA GLY A 33 -3.12 -0.68 -11.08
C GLY A 33 -4.53 -0.98 -10.59
N GLY A 34 -4.69 -2.09 -9.88
CA GLY A 34 -5.97 -2.54 -9.34
C GLY A 34 -6.98 -2.95 -10.41
N PHE A 35 -8.26 -2.86 -10.04
CA PHE A 35 -9.40 -3.22 -10.87
C PHE A 35 -10.31 -2.01 -11.06
N THR A 36 -10.92 -1.91 -12.24
CA THR A 36 -12.00 -0.96 -12.53
C THR A 36 -13.20 -1.72 -13.03
N ARG A 37 -14.35 -1.55 -12.38
CA ARG A 37 -15.60 -2.26 -12.67
C ARG A 37 -16.77 -1.28 -12.75
N VAL A 38 -17.87 -1.73 -13.32
CA VAL A 38 -19.13 -0.96 -13.37
C VAL A 38 -20.19 -1.71 -12.57
N LEU A 39 -20.83 -1.01 -11.63
CA LEU A 39 -21.99 -1.50 -10.89
C LEU A 39 -23.22 -0.68 -11.28
N SER A 40 -24.28 -1.35 -11.72
CA SER A 40 -25.57 -0.74 -12.02
C SER A 40 -26.54 -1.06 -10.90
N VAL A 41 -27.15 -0.02 -10.33
CA VAL A 41 -28.12 -0.12 -9.22
C VAL A 41 -29.27 0.84 -9.45
N ASP A 42 -30.38 0.60 -8.77
CA ASP A 42 -31.49 1.55 -8.75
C ASP A 42 -31.09 2.84 -8.00
N LYS A 43 -31.63 3.99 -8.41
CA LYS A 43 -31.39 5.29 -7.76
C LYS A 43 -31.94 5.36 -6.34
N SER A 44 -32.92 4.53 -6.00
CA SER A 44 -33.52 4.43 -4.66
C SER A 44 -32.73 3.53 -3.69
N ILE A 45 -31.59 2.98 -4.12
CA ILE A 45 -30.75 2.12 -3.26
C ILE A 45 -30.28 2.86 -2.01
N SER A 46 -30.35 2.19 -0.86
CA SER A 46 -29.76 2.71 0.38
C SER A 46 -28.24 2.60 0.36
N PHE A 47 -27.55 3.47 1.09
CA PHE A 47 -26.11 3.43 1.28
C PHE A 47 -25.68 2.06 1.85
N ALA A 48 -26.42 1.51 2.82
CA ALA A 48 -26.11 0.20 3.39
C ALA A 48 -26.12 -0.92 2.33
N GLU A 49 -27.16 -1.00 1.50
CA GLU A 49 -27.26 -1.99 0.42
C GLU A 49 -26.18 -1.79 -0.65
N LEU A 50 -25.89 -0.53 -0.99
CA LEU A 50 -24.81 -0.18 -1.92
C LEU A 50 -23.46 -0.70 -1.41
N MET A 51 -23.17 -0.51 -0.12
CA MET A 51 -21.93 -0.98 0.50
C MET A 51 -21.85 -2.50 0.58
N VAL A 52 -22.97 -3.20 0.78
CA VAL A 52 -23.03 -4.68 0.70
C VAL A 52 -22.65 -5.15 -0.70
N LYS A 53 -23.24 -4.58 -1.76
CA LYS A 53 -22.91 -4.92 -3.16
C LYS A 53 -21.42 -4.68 -3.47
N PHE A 54 -20.87 -3.56 -2.99
CA PHE A 54 -19.44 -3.32 -3.14
C PHE A 54 -18.60 -4.34 -2.39
N GLY A 55 -18.98 -4.67 -1.15
CA GLY A 55 -18.32 -5.67 -0.33
C GLY A 55 -18.28 -7.06 -0.97
N GLU A 56 -19.41 -7.53 -1.48
CA GLU A 56 -19.53 -8.80 -2.21
C GLU A 56 -18.66 -8.80 -3.47
N SER A 57 -18.65 -7.69 -4.22
CA SER A 57 -17.88 -7.61 -5.47
C SER A 57 -16.36 -7.54 -5.26
N CYS A 58 -15.92 -6.99 -4.12
CA CYS A 58 -14.51 -6.80 -3.79
C CYS A 58 -13.95 -7.90 -2.90
N GLY A 59 -14.82 -8.66 -2.21
CA GLY A 59 -14.43 -9.69 -1.23
C GLY A 59 -14.00 -9.13 0.13
N SER A 60 -14.26 -7.85 0.41
CA SER A 60 -13.87 -7.19 1.67
C SER A 60 -14.71 -5.94 1.94
N SER A 61 -14.83 -5.52 3.19
CA SER A 61 -15.45 -4.23 3.55
C SER A 61 -14.65 -3.05 2.99
N MET A 62 -15.33 -2.15 2.28
CA MET A 62 -14.73 -1.00 1.61
C MET A 62 -15.38 0.30 2.08
N SER A 63 -14.68 1.43 1.92
CA SER A 63 -15.21 2.78 2.08
C SER A 63 -15.38 3.39 0.70
N LEU A 64 -16.52 4.02 0.47
CA LEU A 64 -16.86 4.63 -0.80
C LEU A 64 -16.39 6.09 -0.84
N LYS A 65 -15.59 6.42 -1.85
CA LYS A 65 -15.26 7.79 -2.20
C LYS A 65 -15.57 8.03 -3.67
N CYS A 66 -16.04 9.22 -4.04
CA CYS A 66 -16.38 9.54 -5.41
C CYS A 66 -15.87 10.92 -5.82
N LYS A 67 -15.64 11.08 -7.12
CA LYS A 67 -15.45 12.38 -7.74
C LYS A 67 -16.81 13.08 -7.89
N LEU A 68 -16.80 14.41 -7.87
CA LEU A 68 -17.87 15.19 -8.47
C LEU A 68 -17.68 15.25 -10.01
N PRO A 69 -18.75 15.46 -10.80
CA PRO A 69 -18.71 15.33 -12.26
C PRO A 69 -17.67 16.23 -12.96
N THR A 70 -17.38 17.41 -12.40
CA THR A 70 -16.43 18.39 -12.96
C THR A 70 -15.02 18.28 -12.35
N GLU A 71 -14.88 17.60 -11.21
CA GLU A 71 -13.66 17.58 -10.42
C GLU A 71 -12.66 16.52 -10.88
N ASP A 72 -11.44 16.56 -10.33
CA ASP A 72 -10.36 15.59 -10.58
C ASP A 72 -10.20 14.55 -9.44
N LEU A 73 -9.18 13.67 -9.53
CA LEU A 73 -8.98 12.59 -8.53
C LEU A 73 -8.36 13.07 -7.21
N ASP A 74 -7.95 14.33 -7.15
CA ASP A 74 -7.48 15.06 -5.97
C ASP A 74 -8.63 15.55 -5.09
N VAL A 75 -9.83 15.72 -5.64
CA VAL A 75 -11.03 16.13 -4.91
C VAL A 75 -12.02 14.97 -4.86
N LEU A 76 -11.86 14.11 -3.85
CA LEU A 76 -12.77 12.99 -3.59
C LEU A 76 -13.66 13.28 -2.39
N VAL A 77 -14.96 13.10 -2.59
CA VAL A 77 -15.97 13.16 -1.53
C VAL A 77 -16.15 11.76 -0.95
N SER A 78 -16.15 11.64 0.38
CA SER A 78 -16.44 10.38 1.06
C SER A 78 -17.95 10.28 1.27
N ILE A 79 -18.55 9.17 0.87
CA ILE A 79 -19.98 8.91 1.08
C ILE A 79 -20.10 8.04 2.33
N THR A 80 -20.84 8.52 3.33
CA THR A 80 -20.99 7.86 4.63
C THR A 80 -22.43 7.59 5.03
N CYS A 81 -23.39 8.22 4.35
CA CYS A 81 -24.81 8.10 4.63
C CYS A 81 -25.66 8.23 3.35
N ASP A 82 -26.96 7.98 3.49
CA ASP A 82 -27.94 8.11 2.39
C ASP A 82 -28.04 9.55 1.87
N GLU A 83 -27.91 10.55 2.74
CA GLU A 83 -27.92 11.97 2.35
C GLU A 83 -26.74 12.30 1.43
N ASP A 84 -25.52 11.88 1.78
CA ASP A 84 -24.34 12.03 0.94
C ASP A 84 -24.55 11.38 -0.43
N LEU A 85 -25.13 10.17 -0.45
CA LEU A 85 -25.40 9.42 -1.67
C LEU A 85 -26.38 10.17 -2.56
N MET A 86 -27.51 10.63 -2.01
CA MET A 86 -28.52 11.40 -2.75
C MET A 86 -27.93 12.68 -3.35
N ASN A 87 -27.13 13.41 -2.57
CA ASN A 87 -26.50 14.65 -3.00
C ASN A 87 -25.57 14.42 -4.20
N VAL A 88 -24.76 13.35 -4.15
CA VAL A 88 -23.89 12.97 -5.27
C VAL A 88 -24.73 12.58 -6.49
N ILE A 89 -25.77 11.75 -6.32
CA ILE A 89 -26.64 11.35 -7.44
C ILE A 89 -27.27 12.56 -8.11
N GLN A 90 -27.83 13.48 -7.32
CA GLN A 90 -28.48 14.69 -7.81
C GLN A 90 -27.52 15.58 -8.60
N GLU A 91 -26.28 15.72 -8.12
CA GLU A 91 -25.25 16.51 -8.80
C GLU A 91 -24.89 15.92 -10.17
N TYR A 92 -24.77 14.59 -10.27
CA TYR A 92 -24.54 13.92 -11.55
C TYR A 92 -25.76 14.00 -12.48
N ASP A 93 -26.97 13.87 -11.97
CA ASP A 93 -28.21 14.02 -12.76
C ASP A 93 -28.34 15.45 -13.31
N ARG A 94 -28.02 16.47 -12.49
CA ARG A 94 -28.02 17.87 -12.90
C ARG A 94 -27.08 18.12 -14.07
N VAL A 95 -25.84 17.61 -13.99
CA VAL A 95 -24.86 17.77 -15.09
C VAL A 95 -25.23 16.92 -16.30
N SER A 96 -25.78 15.72 -16.10
CA SER A 96 -26.26 14.86 -17.19
C SER A 96 -27.40 15.52 -17.98
N ALA A 97 -28.33 16.19 -17.29
CA ALA A 97 -29.41 16.95 -17.91
C ALA A 97 -28.89 18.17 -18.70
N LEU A 98 -27.90 18.89 -18.16
CA LEU A 98 -27.30 20.05 -18.83
C LEU A 98 -26.53 19.65 -20.10
N THR A 99 -25.81 18.53 -20.05
CA THR A 99 -24.98 18.05 -21.16
C THR A 99 -25.71 17.12 -22.13
N ASN A 100 -26.96 16.73 -21.80
CA ASN A 100 -27.72 15.68 -22.49
C ASN A 100 -26.93 14.36 -22.64
N GLN A 101 -26.06 14.06 -21.68
CA GLN A 101 -25.21 12.89 -21.68
C GLN A 101 -25.35 12.11 -20.36
N GLU A 102 -25.59 10.81 -20.45
CA GLU A 102 -25.62 9.94 -19.26
C GLU A 102 -24.22 9.85 -18.64
N MET A 103 -24.05 10.37 -17.42
CA MET A 103 -22.80 10.29 -16.67
C MET A 103 -22.77 9.10 -15.70
N LYS A 104 -21.57 8.57 -15.48
CA LYS A 104 -21.32 7.51 -14.49
C LYS A 104 -20.65 8.14 -13.27
N ILE A 105 -21.12 7.80 -12.07
CA ILE A 105 -20.44 8.21 -10.84
C ILE A 105 -19.07 7.54 -10.83
N ARG A 106 -18.00 8.33 -10.76
CA ARG A 106 -16.63 7.82 -10.70
C ARG A 106 -16.22 7.64 -9.25
N ALA A 107 -16.06 6.40 -8.82
CA ALA A 107 -15.77 6.03 -7.45
C ALA A 107 -14.39 5.37 -7.28
N VAL A 108 -13.82 5.52 -6.09
CA VAL A 108 -12.63 4.83 -5.61
C VAL A 108 -13.01 4.15 -4.30
N LEU A 109 -12.87 2.83 -4.26
CA LEU A 109 -13.08 2.06 -3.06
C LEU A 109 -11.75 1.85 -2.35
N CYS A 110 -11.72 2.19 -1.06
CA CYS A 110 -10.58 1.95 -0.18
C CYS A 110 -10.95 0.85 0.81
N PRO A 111 -10.08 -0.13 1.09
CA PRO A 111 -10.35 -1.11 2.15
C PRO A 111 -10.60 -0.42 3.50
N LEU A 112 -11.64 -0.84 4.24
CA LEU A 112 -11.71 -0.54 5.66
C LEU A 112 -10.72 -1.46 6.34
N ASN A 113 -9.61 -0.91 6.80
CA ASN A 113 -8.67 -1.66 7.62
C ASN A 113 -9.44 -2.16 8.85
N SER A 114 -9.52 -3.49 9.03
CA SER A 114 -9.92 -4.06 10.31
C SER A 114 -9.06 -3.42 11.39
N VAL A 115 -9.70 -2.92 12.45
CA VAL A 115 -9.09 -2.31 13.62
C VAL A 115 -7.76 -2.98 13.95
N LYS A 116 -6.72 -2.15 14.13
CA LYS A 116 -5.35 -2.48 14.56
C LYS A 116 -5.31 -3.84 15.27
N LYS A 117 -4.56 -4.81 14.74
CA LYS A 117 -4.06 -5.92 15.56
C LYS A 117 -3.40 -5.27 16.77
N VAL A 118 -4.02 -5.38 17.93
CA VAL A 118 -3.38 -5.07 19.21
C VAL A 118 -2.18 -6.00 19.24
N SER A 119 -0.98 -5.44 19.03
CA SER A 119 0.26 -6.17 19.31
C SER A 119 0.13 -6.72 20.73
N PRO A 120 0.50 -7.99 21.00
CA PRO A 120 0.43 -8.51 22.35
C PRO A 120 1.23 -7.56 23.29
N PRO A 121 0.73 -7.29 24.51
CA PRO A 121 1.43 -6.43 25.45
C PRO A 121 2.84 -6.99 25.66
N SER A 122 3.85 -6.14 25.51
CA SER A 122 5.22 -6.46 25.92
C SER A 122 5.19 -6.92 27.37
N SER A 123 5.79 -8.08 27.64
CA SER A 123 5.81 -8.75 28.94
C SER A 123 5.98 -7.78 30.12
N PRO A 124 5.30 -8.00 31.26
CA PRO A 124 5.48 -7.16 32.44
C PRO A 124 6.93 -7.30 32.94
N MET A 125 7.60 -6.16 33.19
CA MET A 125 8.86 -6.16 33.93
C MET A 125 8.62 -6.82 35.29
N SER A 126 9.40 -7.86 35.61
CA SER A 126 9.42 -8.45 36.95
C SER A 126 9.98 -7.44 37.94
N CYS A 127 9.11 -6.78 38.69
CA CYS A 127 9.46 -5.93 39.82
C CYS A 127 9.43 -6.73 41.12
N PHE A 128 10.54 -7.39 41.46
CA PHE A 128 10.79 -7.84 42.83
C PHE A 128 12.28 -7.76 43.13
N ASP A 129 12.65 -6.85 44.03
CA ASP A 129 13.78 -7.05 44.94
C ASP A 129 13.44 -6.36 46.26
N PHE A 130 13.29 -7.17 47.31
CA PHE A 130 13.05 -6.74 48.69
C PHE A 130 14.34 -6.14 49.29
N PRO A 131 14.24 -5.16 50.21
CA PRO A 131 15.42 -4.57 50.83
C PRO A 131 15.89 -5.46 51.99
N ALA A 132 17.15 -5.90 51.96
CA ALA A 132 17.78 -6.50 53.13
C ALA A 132 19.16 -5.87 53.38
N SER A 133 19.31 -5.42 54.62
CA SER A 133 20.42 -4.70 55.21
C SER A 133 21.79 -5.38 55.09
N ARG A 134 22.82 -4.54 55.01
CA ARG A 134 24.23 -4.82 55.35
C ARG A 134 24.38 -5.80 56.52
N MET A 135 25.17 -6.86 56.36
CA MET A 135 26.17 -7.31 57.34
C MET A 135 27.31 -8.05 56.61
N LYS A 136 28.53 -7.90 57.13
CA LYS A 136 29.84 -8.26 56.55
C LYS A 136 30.06 -9.79 56.47
N PRO A 137 30.89 -10.30 55.52
CA PRO A 137 31.44 -11.65 55.64
C PRO A 137 32.88 -11.60 56.19
N GLU A 138 33.07 -12.15 57.39
CA GLU A 138 34.37 -12.67 57.84
C GLU A 138 34.52 -14.16 57.44
N LYS A 139 35.77 -14.55 57.16
CA LYS A 139 36.25 -15.84 56.67
C LYS A 139 35.62 -17.06 57.36
N LEU A 140 35.31 -18.11 56.60
CA LEU A 140 35.86 -19.44 56.88
C LEU A 140 35.83 -20.34 55.63
N ARG A 141 36.73 -21.32 55.63
CA ARG A 141 37.37 -21.97 54.50
C ARG A 141 36.46 -22.96 53.78
N CYS A 142 36.59 -23.05 52.46
CA CYS A 142 36.36 -24.29 51.73
C CYS A 142 37.61 -24.58 50.89
N PHE A 143 38.25 -25.70 51.24
CA PHE A 143 39.26 -26.36 50.44
C PHE A 143 38.65 -26.70 49.09
N TYR A 144 39.27 -26.26 47.99
CA TYR A 144 39.58 -27.04 46.79
C TYR A 144 40.41 -26.13 45.87
N SER A 145 41.68 -26.50 45.66
CA SER A 145 42.58 -25.82 44.73
C SER A 145 42.09 -25.96 43.29
N PRO A 146 42.07 -24.89 42.48
CA PRO A 146 41.98 -24.98 41.02
C PRO A 146 43.39 -25.16 40.42
N PRO A 147 43.56 -25.94 39.33
CA PRO A 147 44.79 -25.87 38.56
C PRO A 147 44.77 -24.63 37.66
N SER A 148 45.80 -23.82 37.87
CA SER A 148 46.21 -22.66 37.09
C SER A 148 46.78 -23.05 35.72
N TYR A 149 46.43 -22.29 34.68
CA TYR A 149 47.45 -21.77 33.75
C TYR A 149 47.00 -20.47 33.05
N ALA A 150 47.90 -19.50 33.17
CA ALA A 150 48.27 -18.37 32.31
C ALA A 150 47.21 -17.62 31.46
N ALA A 151 47.13 -16.33 31.78
CA ALA A 151 46.56 -15.26 30.99
C ALA A 151 47.37 -14.95 29.72
N ALA A 152 46.68 -14.50 28.67
CA ALA A 152 47.23 -13.53 27.73
C ALA A 152 46.09 -12.66 27.17
N ALA A 153 46.32 -11.36 27.24
CA ALA A 153 45.46 -10.31 26.73
C ALA A 153 45.31 -10.37 25.20
N ALA A 154 44.13 -10.01 24.70
CA ALA A 154 43.96 -8.93 23.72
C ALA A 154 42.50 -8.90 23.25
N ALA A 155 41.88 -7.74 23.42
CA ALA A 155 40.72 -7.35 22.65
C ALA A 155 41.04 -7.46 21.15
N ARG A 156 40.13 -8.07 20.39
CA ARG A 156 39.84 -7.75 18.98
C ARG A 156 38.64 -8.59 18.52
N CYS A 157 37.51 -7.91 18.32
CA CYS A 157 36.45 -8.40 17.45
C CYS A 157 37.02 -8.67 16.06
N CYS A 158 36.80 -9.86 15.50
CA CYS A 158 36.77 -10.13 14.05
C CYS A 158 36.24 -11.55 13.83
N SER A 159 35.04 -11.69 13.28
CA SER A 159 34.59 -12.96 12.69
C SER A 159 35.37 -13.22 11.40
N PRO A 160 35.73 -14.47 11.07
CA PRO A 160 36.60 -14.78 9.95
C PRO A 160 35.83 -14.80 8.62
N ALA A 161 36.41 -14.15 7.61
CA ALA A 161 36.02 -14.31 6.22
C ALA A 161 36.52 -15.67 5.71
N LEU A 162 35.63 -16.46 5.11
CA LEU A 162 35.98 -17.62 4.29
C LEU A 162 36.80 -17.12 3.07
N GLY A 163 38.02 -17.60 2.94
CA GLY A 163 38.85 -17.45 1.74
C GLY A 163 39.07 -18.78 1.04
N TYR A 164 39.06 -18.75 -0.29
CA TYR A 164 39.75 -19.74 -1.12
C TYR A 164 40.64 -18.98 -2.13
N PRO A 165 41.91 -19.38 -2.34
CA PRO A 165 42.82 -18.69 -3.24
C PRO A 165 42.94 -19.43 -4.58
N VAL A 166 42.90 -18.72 -5.70
CA VAL A 166 43.62 -19.11 -6.93
C VAL A 166 44.00 -17.87 -7.74
N GLY A 167 45.31 -17.69 -7.96
CA GLY A 167 45.92 -17.22 -9.22
C GLY A 167 45.76 -15.74 -9.61
N GLY A 168 46.78 -14.94 -9.36
CA GLY A 168 46.82 -13.53 -9.76
C GLY A 168 47.28 -13.24 -11.20
N ARG A 169 47.14 -11.97 -11.61
CA ARG A 169 48.14 -11.11 -12.25
C ARG A 169 47.60 -9.66 -12.36
N LYS A 170 48.56 -8.72 -12.31
CA LYS A 170 48.50 -7.24 -12.44
C LYS A 170 47.54 -6.76 -13.55
N ASP A 171 46.81 -5.65 -13.45
CA ASP A 171 47.28 -4.27 -13.30
C ASP A 171 46.19 -3.34 -12.73
N GLY A 172 46.61 -2.17 -12.25
CA GLY A 172 45.81 -1.24 -11.45
C GLY A 172 44.58 -0.63 -12.12
N GLY A 173 43.56 -0.36 -11.31
CA GLY A 173 42.41 0.45 -11.66
C GLY A 173 41.42 0.55 -10.49
N LYS A 174 41.19 1.75 -9.98
CA LYS A 174 40.15 2.04 -8.98
C LYS A 174 38.77 1.73 -9.60
N PHE A 175 38.03 0.77 -9.03
CA PHE A 175 36.63 0.52 -9.41
C PHE A 175 35.67 1.15 -8.40
N TYR A 176 34.91 2.13 -8.90
CA TYR A 176 33.62 2.55 -8.34
C TYR A 176 32.60 1.45 -8.71
N TYR A 177 31.77 0.98 -7.77
CA TYR A 177 30.70 0.01 -8.08
C TYR A 177 29.48 0.73 -8.68
N PRO A 178 29.03 0.39 -9.91
CA PRO A 178 27.69 0.70 -10.38
C PRO A 178 26.76 -0.49 -10.07
N CYS A 179 25.62 -0.20 -9.44
CA CYS A 179 24.54 -1.17 -9.29
C CYS A 179 24.06 -1.63 -10.67
N CYS A 180 24.00 -2.96 -10.87
CA CYS A 180 23.51 -3.57 -12.10
C CYS A 180 21.96 -3.55 -12.12
N ASP A 181 21.39 -2.85 -13.09
CA ASP A 181 20.03 -3.06 -13.57
C ASP A 181 19.94 -4.40 -14.30
N HIS A 182 19.12 -5.33 -13.81
CA HIS A 182 18.70 -6.50 -14.57
C HIS A 182 17.44 -6.16 -15.39
N GLY A 183 17.64 -5.66 -16.60
CA GLY A 183 16.62 -5.59 -17.65
C GLY A 183 16.77 -6.73 -18.65
N SER A 184 15.76 -7.59 -18.74
CA SER A 184 15.64 -8.70 -19.72
C SER A 184 15.17 -8.17 -21.10
N PRO A 185 15.55 -8.80 -22.24
CA PRO A 185 15.58 -8.18 -23.56
C PRO A 185 14.25 -8.32 -24.31
N ARG A 186 13.83 -7.27 -25.04
CA ARG A 186 12.76 -7.33 -26.04
C ARG A 186 13.31 -7.17 -27.44
N HIS A 187 13.10 -8.22 -28.24
CA HIS A 187 13.27 -8.28 -29.68
C HIS A 187 12.62 -7.07 -30.38
N LEU A 188 13.40 -6.39 -31.21
CA LEU A 188 12.95 -5.42 -32.20
C LEU A 188 12.70 -6.15 -33.52
N TYR A 189 11.44 -6.18 -33.99
CA TYR A 189 11.15 -6.44 -35.39
C TYR A 189 11.19 -5.10 -36.14
N TYR A 190 12.18 -4.97 -37.03
CA TYR A 190 12.17 -4.00 -38.12
C TYR A 190 11.17 -4.51 -39.19
N VAL A 191 10.21 -3.67 -39.59
CA VAL A 191 9.48 -3.85 -40.85
C VAL A 191 9.76 -2.62 -41.70
N ALA A 192 10.39 -2.85 -42.84
CA ALA A 192 10.76 -1.84 -43.82
C ALA A 192 9.54 -1.33 -44.61
N GLN A 193 9.54 -0.04 -44.91
CA GLN A 193 8.61 0.65 -45.78
C GLN A 193 8.65 0.09 -47.22
N ARG A 194 7.48 0.02 -47.87
CA ARG A 194 7.38 0.20 -49.33
C ARG A 194 6.21 1.13 -49.64
N ASN A 195 6.56 2.31 -50.14
CA ASN A 195 5.66 3.20 -50.86
C ASN A 195 5.46 2.64 -52.28
N HIS A 196 4.23 2.60 -52.77
CA HIS A 196 3.95 2.56 -54.19
C HIS A 196 2.80 3.52 -54.49
N SER A 197 3.13 4.54 -55.27
CA SER A 197 2.20 5.39 -56.01
C SER A 197 1.63 4.61 -57.20
N GLN A 198 0.34 4.76 -57.44
CA GLN A 198 -0.23 5.02 -58.77
C GLN A 198 -1.42 5.96 -58.60
#